data_AF-A0A8T1GUP9-F1
#
_entry.id   AF-A0A8T1GUP9-F1
#
_cell.length_a   1.000
_cell.length_b   1.000
_cell.length_c   1.000
_cell.angle_alpha   90.00
_cell.angle_beta   90.00
_cell.angle_gamma   90.00
#
_symmetry.space_group_name_H-M   'P 1'
#
loop_
_entity.id
_entity.type
_entity.pdbx_description
1 polymer ?
#
loop_
_entity_poly.entity_id
_entity_poly.type
_entity_poly.pdbx_seq_one_letter_code
_entity_poly.pdbx_strand_id
1 'polypeptide(L)'
;MQNNLDELQSLVKFLRIRPYDDLKEWKAHIDLPLKNGKGHIAIRRLHSLLRCFMKRRTKAILKEAGALNPGAKPSAEDEESTTCFNVTERKVVTVSTKLSPAERKFYGRLEARTEKSIGNMMQGRVNYANALTLLLRLRQACNHPKLVEGKLDKDALTTDSSQKNQEADVDAMADMFAGMGIVSKGCNI
;
A
#
# COMPACT_ATOMS: atom_id res chain seq x y z
N MET A 1 8.29 3.49 -3.44
CA MET A 1 7.08 3.81 -4.21
C MET A 1 5.94 3.24 -3.41
N GLN A 2 5.37 4.06 -2.55
CA GLN A 2 4.35 3.59 -1.63
C GLN A 2 3.01 3.51 -2.34
N ASN A 3 2.54 4.52 -3.09
CA ASN A 3 1.27 4.36 -3.84
C ASN A 3 1.05 5.30 -5.05
N ASN A 4 1.92 6.30 -5.35
CA ASN A 4 1.67 7.24 -6.46
C ASN A 4 2.96 7.61 -7.24
N LEU A 5 2.84 7.80 -8.56
CA LEU A 5 3.92 8.29 -9.43
C LEU A 5 4.34 9.73 -9.11
N ASP A 6 3.48 10.51 -8.47
CA ASP A 6 3.82 11.85 -7.97
C ASP A 6 4.98 11.83 -6.95
N GLU A 7 5.15 10.74 -6.19
CA GLU A 7 6.30 10.54 -5.30
C GLU A 7 7.61 10.56 -6.10
N LEU A 8 7.59 10.02 -7.32
CA LEU A 8 8.77 9.98 -8.18
C LEU A 8 9.08 11.34 -8.78
N GLN A 9 8.06 12.13 -9.12
CA GLN A 9 8.25 13.51 -9.60
C GLN A 9 8.97 14.36 -8.54
N SER A 10 8.61 14.18 -7.27
CA SER A 10 9.24 14.89 -6.15
C SER A 10 10.74 14.60 -6.07
N LEU A 11 11.15 13.35 -6.28
CA LEU A 11 12.56 12.95 -6.33
C LEU A 11 13.28 13.52 -7.57
N VAL A 12 12.63 13.50 -8.73
CA VAL A 12 13.15 14.06 -9.99
C VAL A 12 13.39 15.56 -9.88
N LYS A 13 12.45 16.29 -9.25
CA LYS A 13 12.57 17.72 -8.95
C LYS A 13 13.70 18.02 -7.97
N PHE A 14 13.85 17.21 -6.92
CA PHE A 14 14.97 17.34 -5.98
C PHE A 14 16.33 17.16 -6.67
N LEU A 15 16.45 16.17 -7.56
CA LEU A 15 17.65 15.91 -8.35
C LEU A 15 17.84 16.88 -9.54
N ARG A 16 16.87 17.77 -9.81
CA ARG A 16 16.88 18.79 -10.87
C ARG A 16 17.12 18.22 -12.27
N ILE A 17 16.45 17.12 -12.59
CA ILE A 17 16.60 16.42 -13.87
C ILE A 17 15.67 17.03 -14.92
N ARG A 18 16.23 17.84 -15.81
CA ARG A 18 15.49 18.48 -16.90
C ARG A 18 15.09 17.49 -18.00
N PRO A 19 13.95 17.66 -18.68
CA PRO A 19 12.93 18.71 -18.46
C PRO A 19 11.86 18.31 -17.41
N TYR A 20 12.01 17.15 -16.78
CA TYR A 20 11.00 16.53 -15.92
C TYR A 20 11.00 17.05 -14.46
N ASP A 21 11.91 17.95 -14.14
CA ASP A 21 11.89 18.74 -12.91
C ASP A 21 10.74 19.76 -12.88
N ASP A 22 10.24 20.16 -14.06
CA ASP A 22 8.97 20.87 -14.20
C ASP A 22 7.77 19.91 -14.11
N LEU A 23 6.84 20.25 -13.22
CA LEU A 23 5.60 19.50 -13.01
C LEU A 23 4.71 19.51 -14.25
N LYS A 24 4.73 20.58 -15.05
CA LYS A 24 3.93 20.66 -16.28
C LYS A 24 4.36 19.61 -17.30
N GLU A 25 5.67 19.50 -17.51
CA GLU A 25 6.25 18.54 -18.43
C GLU A 25 6.03 17.10 -17.95
N TRP A 26 6.22 16.87 -16.64
CA TRP A 26 5.92 15.59 -16.02
C TRP A 26 4.47 15.15 -16.27
N LYS A 27 3.50 16.04 -15.99
CA LYS A 27 2.08 15.75 -16.20
C LYS A 27 1.75 15.47 -17.66
N ALA A 28 2.30 16.25 -18.58
CA ALA A 28 2.04 16.08 -20.02
C ALA A 28 2.60 14.75 -20.57
N HIS A 29 3.80 14.35 -20.12
CA HIS A 29 4.52 13.21 -20.70
C HIS A 29 4.32 11.89 -19.96
N ILE A 30 3.97 11.92 -18.67
CA ILE A 30 3.86 10.74 -17.79
C ILE A 30 2.44 10.58 -17.23
N ASP A 31 1.89 11.56 -16.50
CA ASP A 31 0.61 11.36 -15.81
C ASP A 31 -0.60 11.31 -16.77
N LEU A 32 -0.65 12.23 -17.73
CA LEU A 32 -1.78 12.32 -18.67
C LEU A 32 -1.87 11.07 -19.57
N PRO A 33 -0.78 10.54 -20.16
CA PRO A 33 -0.85 9.29 -20.90
C PRO A 33 -1.24 8.09 -20.02
N LEU A 34 -0.88 8.10 -18.73
CA LEU A 34 -1.28 7.04 -17.81
C LEU A 34 -2.78 7.06 -17.53
N LYS A 35 -3.36 8.23 -17.25
CA LYS A 35 -4.80 8.41 -17.03
C LYS A 35 -5.64 8.12 -18.28
N ASN A 36 -5.12 8.46 -19.46
CA ASN A 36 -5.82 8.26 -20.74
C ASN A 36 -5.67 6.84 -21.33
N GLY A 37 -5.33 5.83 -20.51
CA GLY A 37 -5.20 4.44 -20.96
C GLY A 37 -3.96 4.12 -21.81
N LYS A 38 -3.05 5.08 -22.02
CA LYS A 38 -1.76 4.91 -22.73
C LYS A 38 -0.61 4.65 -21.76
N GLY A 39 -0.87 3.91 -20.68
CA GLY A 39 0.09 3.66 -19.61
C GLY A 39 1.39 3.00 -20.05
N HIS A 40 1.34 2.13 -21.06
CA HIS A 40 2.55 1.47 -21.60
C HIS A 40 3.59 2.47 -22.15
N ILE A 41 3.14 3.60 -22.71
CA ILE A 41 4.03 4.66 -23.22
C ILE A 41 4.64 5.43 -22.04
N ALA A 42 3.82 5.80 -21.05
CA ALA A 42 4.27 6.48 -19.84
C ALA A 42 5.33 5.65 -19.09
N ILE A 43 5.06 4.37 -18.87
CA ILE A 43 5.98 3.44 -18.17
C ILE A 43 7.29 3.28 -18.95
N ARG A 44 7.24 3.17 -20.28
CA ARG A 44 8.45 3.06 -21.10
C ARG A 44 9.33 4.31 -20.99
N ARG A 45 8.72 5.50 -21.09
CA ARG A 45 9.43 6.79 -20.90
C ARG A 45 10.03 6.87 -19.50
N LEU A 46 9.26 6.51 -18.48
CA LEU A 46 9.71 6.49 -17.09
C LEU A 46 10.89 5.54 -16.88
N HIS A 47 10.84 4.34 -17.44
CA HIS A 47 11.95 3.38 -17.37
C HIS A 47 13.23 3.93 -18.02
N SER A 48 13.11 4.58 -19.18
CA SER A 48 14.26 5.22 -19.84
C SER A 48 14.85 6.33 -18.97
N LEU A 49 14.01 7.19 -18.42
CA LEU A 49 14.41 8.26 -17.51
C LEU A 49 15.11 7.72 -16.26
N LEU A 50 14.51 6.74 -15.60
CA LEU A 50 15.06 6.11 -14.40
C LEU A 50 16.41 5.43 -14.65
N ARG A 51 16.64 4.85 -15.83
CA ARG A 51 17.94 4.25 -16.18
C ARG A 51 19.10 5.24 -16.16
N CYS A 52 18.84 6.54 -16.36
CA CYS A 52 19.89 7.56 -16.42
C CYS A 52 20.48 7.89 -15.03
N PHE A 53 19.70 7.78 -13.96
CA PHE A 53 20.12 8.24 -12.62
C PHE A 53 19.86 7.25 -11.49
N MET A 54 19.07 6.20 -11.72
CA MET A 54 18.73 5.21 -10.70
C MET A 54 19.50 3.91 -10.94
N LYS A 55 20.36 3.55 -9.98
CA LYS A 55 20.98 2.21 -9.92
C LYS A 55 20.16 1.33 -8.98
N ARG A 56 19.47 0.32 -9.53
CA ARG A 56 18.72 -0.67 -8.74
C ARG A 56 19.41 -2.02 -8.80
N ARG A 57 19.96 -2.48 -7.68
CA ARG A 57 20.48 -3.85 -7.52
C ARG A 57 19.40 -4.73 -6.89
N THR A 58 19.17 -5.92 -7.43
CA THR A 58 18.22 -6.88 -6.87
C THR A 58 18.92 -7.81 -5.89
N LYS A 59 18.16 -8.37 -4.94
CA LYS A 59 18.66 -9.38 -4.00
C LYS A 59 19.24 -10.61 -4.70
N ALA A 60 18.78 -10.91 -5.93
CA ALA A 60 19.34 -11.98 -6.77
C ALA A 60 20.79 -11.69 -7.15
N ILE A 61 21.07 -10.49 -7.68
CA ILE A 61 22.44 -10.06 -8.03
C ILE A 61 23.35 -10.05 -6.79
N LEU A 62 22.81 -9.67 -5.62
CA LEU A 62 23.57 -9.62 -4.36
C LEU A 62 23.86 -10.99 -3.73
N LYS A 63 23.25 -12.08 -4.24
CA LYS A 63 23.57 -13.45 -3.81
C LYS A 63 24.73 -14.06 -4.61
N GLU A 64 25.17 -13.42 -5.70
CA GLU A 64 26.30 -13.89 -6.48
C GLU A 64 27.62 -13.66 -5.74
N ALA A 65 28.58 -14.57 -5.93
CA ALA A 65 29.86 -14.54 -5.24
C ALA A 65 30.64 -13.24 -5.53
N GLY A 66 30.99 -12.50 -4.47
CA GLY A 66 31.71 -11.23 -4.55
C GLY A 66 30.85 -9.98 -4.79
N ALA A 67 29.52 -10.12 -4.95
CA ALA A 67 28.62 -8.98 -5.22
C ALA A 67 28.43 -8.02 -4.02
N LEU A 68 28.74 -8.49 -2.81
CA LEU A 68 28.66 -7.73 -1.56
C LEU A 68 30.01 -7.26 -1.02
N ASN A 69 31.12 -7.61 -1.70
CA ASN A 69 32.45 -7.19 -1.30
C ASN A 69 32.75 -5.80 -1.89
N PRO A 70 33.02 -4.77 -1.05
CA PRO A 70 33.51 -3.48 -1.53
C PRO A 70 34.94 -3.65 -2.05
N GLY A 71 35.11 -3.89 -3.35
CA GLY A 71 36.43 -4.14 -3.96
C GLY A 71 36.48 -5.11 -5.13
N ALA A 72 35.34 -5.68 -5.55
CA ALA A 72 35.26 -6.76 -6.54
C ALA A 72 35.86 -8.09 -6.04
N LYS A 73 35.75 -9.15 -6.86
CA LYS A 73 36.28 -10.49 -6.54
C LYS A 73 37.78 -10.40 -6.25
N PRO A 74 38.32 -11.11 -5.24
CA PRO A 74 39.76 -11.26 -5.14
C PRO A 74 40.26 -11.86 -6.45
N SER A 75 41.30 -11.26 -7.02
CA SER A 75 41.88 -11.67 -8.31
C SER A 75 42.84 -12.87 -8.16
N ALA A 76 42.99 -13.40 -6.95
CA ALA A 76 43.81 -14.55 -6.60
C ALA A 76 43.01 -15.53 -5.76
N GLU A 77 43.20 -16.83 -6.00
CA GLU A 77 42.45 -17.93 -5.37
C GLU A 77 42.74 -18.09 -3.86
N ASP A 78 43.78 -17.43 -3.34
CA ASP A 78 44.30 -17.61 -1.98
C ASP A 78 44.11 -16.40 -1.03
N GLU A 79 43.41 -15.34 -1.45
CA GLU A 79 43.16 -14.19 -0.56
C GLU A 79 41.76 -14.26 0.08
N GLU A 80 41.71 -14.57 1.38
CA GLU A 80 40.49 -14.54 2.18
C GLU A 80 39.91 -13.12 2.25
N SER A 81 38.82 -12.91 1.51
CA SER A 81 38.01 -11.69 1.57
C SER A 81 37.60 -11.37 3.02
N THR A 82 38.15 -10.29 3.56
CA THR A 82 38.10 -9.90 4.98
C THR A 82 36.69 -9.58 5.52
N THR A 83 35.68 -9.46 4.65
CA THR A 83 34.28 -9.22 5.05
C THR A 83 33.30 -9.96 4.14
N CYS A 84 32.98 -11.22 4.45
CA CYS A 84 32.02 -12.01 3.67
C CYS A 84 30.57 -11.72 4.13
N PHE A 85 30.00 -10.60 3.68
CA PHE A 85 28.56 -10.37 3.86
C PHE A 85 27.79 -11.24 2.87
N ASN A 86 27.01 -12.21 3.37
CA ASN A 86 26.16 -13.06 2.55
C ASN A 86 24.68 -12.82 2.87
N VAL A 87 23.87 -12.77 1.82
CA VAL A 87 22.42 -12.62 1.96
C VAL A 87 21.80 -13.93 2.43
N THR A 88 21.36 -13.98 3.68
CA THR A 88 20.67 -15.15 4.24
C THR A 88 19.26 -15.35 3.66
N GLU A 89 18.81 -16.59 3.68
CA GLU A 89 17.47 -16.96 3.29
C GLU A 89 16.44 -16.42 4.28
N ARG A 90 15.36 -15.81 3.78
CA ARG A 90 14.24 -15.36 4.60
C ARG A 90 13.24 -16.50 4.70
N LYS A 91 13.10 -17.10 5.88
CA LYS A 91 12.04 -18.06 6.17
C LYS A 91 10.81 -17.32 6.73
N VAL A 92 9.71 -17.32 5.99
CA VAL A 92 8.42 -16.79 6.48
C VAL A 92 7.57 -17.99 6.89
N VAL A 93 7.23 -18.07 8.18
CA VAL A 93 6.38 -19.12 8.73
C VAL A 93 5.04 -18.50 9.09
N THR A 94 3.98 -18.90 8.39
CA THR A 94 2.62 -18.45 8.70
C THR A 94 2.05 -19.32 9.82
N VAL A 95 1.87 -18.73 11.00
CA VAL A 95 1.24 -19.41 12.13
C VAL A 95 -0.20 -18.90 12.24
N SER A 96 -1.17 -19.78 12.00
CA SER A 96 -2.59 -19.46 12.20
C SER A 96 -2.94 -19.68 13.67
N THR A 97 -3.42 -18.63 14.33
CA THR A 97 -3.88 -18.68 15.72
C THR A 97 -5.40 -18.81 15.77
N LYS A 98 -5.92 -19.51 16.78
CA LYS A 98 -7.35 -19.59 17.05
C LYS A 98 -7.67 -18.65 18.21
N LEU A 99 -8.72 -17.85 18.06
CA LEU A 99 -9.25 -17.03 19.15
C LEU A 99 -9.73 -17.95 20.29
N SER A 100 -9.48 -17.53 21.53
CA SER A 100 -10.07 -18.20 22.69
C SER A 100 -11.60 -18.11 22.66
N PRO A 101 -12.35 -18.97 23.38
CA PRO A 101 -13.81 -18.90 23.40
C PRO A 101 -14.34 -17.52 23.84
N ALA A 102 -13.68 -16.86 24.79
CA ALA A 102 -14.04 -15.52 25.25
C ALA A 102 -13.80 -14.45 24.16
N GLU A 103 -12.66 -14.48 23.49
CA GLU A 103 -12.33 -13.57 22.38
C GLU A 103 -13.24 -13.82 21.17
N ARG A 104 -13.56 -15.07 20.86
CA ARG A 104 -14.49 -15.43 19.78
C ARG A 104 -15.89 -14.88 20.05
N LYS A 105 -16.37 -14.96 21.30
CA LYS A 105 -17.65 -14.36 21.70
C LYS A 105 -17.62 -12.83 21.59
N PHE A 106 -16.51 -12.20 21.99
CA PHE A 106 -16.32 -10.75 21.82
C PHE A 106 -16.34 -10.35 20.34
N TYR A 107 -15.55 -11.04 19.51
CA TYR A 107 -15.45 -10.82 18.08
C TYR A 107 -16.80 -11.01 17.38
N GLY A 108 -17.54 -12.08 17.68
CA GLY A 108 -18.86 -12.32 17.08
C GLY A 108 -19.88 -11.22 17.39
N ARG A 109 -19.85 -10.63 18.60
CA ARG A 109 -20.68 -9.45 18.92
C ARG A 109 -20.28 -8.22 18.10
N LEU A 110 -18.97 -8.01 17.93
CA LEU A 110 -18.44 -6.89 17.15
C LEU A 110 -18.76 -7.04 15.65
N GLU A 111 -18.67 -8.26 15.14
CA GLU A 111 -19.02 -8.63 13.76
C GLU A 111 -20.50 -8.39 13.48
N ALA A 112 -21.41 -8.89 14.32
CA ALA A 112 -22.85 -8.66 14.16
C ALA A 112 -23.21 -7.16 14.18
N ARG A 113 -22.54 -6.37 15.04
CA ARG A 113 -22.71 -4.91 15.07
C ARG A 113 -22.19 -4.26 13.78
N THR A 114 -21.03 -4.69 13.31
CA THR A 114 -20.42 -4.18 12.08
C THR A 114 -21.27 -4.50 10.86
N GLU A 115 -21.79 -5.72 10.76
CA GLU A 115 -22.69 -6.17 9.68
C GLU A 115 -23.97 -5.33 9.64
N LYS A 116 -24.61 -5.09 10.79
CA LYS A 116 -25.79 -4.20 10.86
C LYS A 116 -25.46 -2.77 10.42
N SER A 117 -24.32 -2.24 10.87
CA SER A 117 -23.90 -0.88 10.52
C SER A 117 -23.55 -0.73 9.04
N ILE A 118 -22.94 -1.75 8.43
CA ILE A 118 -22.63 -1.77 7.00
C ILE A 118 -23.92 -1.94 6.19
N GLY A 119 -24.83 -2.83 6.59
CA GLY A 119 -26.12 -3.02 5.93
C GLY A 119 -26.93 -1.72 5.85
N ASN A 120 -27.00 -0.97 6.95
CA ASN A 120 -27.64 0.36 6.97
C ASN A 120 -26.93 1.36 6.05
N MET A 121 -25.60 1.29 5.95
CA MET A 121 -24.80 2.19 5.12
C MET A 121 -24.92 1.88 3.62
N MET A 122 -25.14 0.61 3.25
CA MET A 122 -25.39 0.18 1.87
C MET A 122 -26.78 0.58 1.36
N GLN A 123 -27.75 0.78 2.25
CA GLN A 123 -29.08 1.29 1.90
C GLN A 123 -29.12 2.81 1.71
N GLY A 124 -28.08 3.52 2.15
CA GLY A 124 -27.92 4.97 2.02
C GLY A 124 -26.66 5.36 1.24
N ARG A 125 -26.11 6.55 1.53
CA ARG A 125 -24.83 6.99 0.95
C ARG A 125 -23.68 6.25 1.65
N VAL A 126 -22.88 5.52 0.87
CA VAL A 126 -21.75 4.75 1.39
C VAL A 126 -20.69 5.69 1.96
N ASN A 127 -20.48 5.64 3.28
CA ASN A 127 -19.40 6.38 3.94
C ASN A 127 -18.20 5.44 4.15
N TYR A 128 -17.27 5.46 3.21
CA TYR A 128 -16.07 4.62 3.23
C TYR A 128 -15.22 4.81 4.50
N ALA A 129 -15.16 6.02 5.06
CA ALA A 129 -14.41 6.27 6.30
C ALA A 129 -15.01 5.50 7.48
N ASN A 130 -16.33 5.45 7.57
CA ASN A 130 -17.03 4.69 8.61
C ASN A 130 -16.85 3.17 8.40
N ALA A 131 -16.95 2.68 7.16
CA ALA A 131 -16.71 1.27 6.85
C ALA A 131 -15.26 0.83 7.20
N LEU A 132 -14.28 1.67 6.87
CA LEU A 132 -12.87 1.45 7.23
C LEU A 132 -12.63 1.47 8.73
N THR A 133 -13.33 2.34 9.46
CA THR A 133 -13.25 2.39 10.93
C THR A 133 -13.78 1.10 11.55
N LEU A 134 -14.91 0.57 11.05
CA LEU A 134 -15.44 -0.72 11.50
C LEU A 134 -14.48 -1.89 11.19
N LEU A 135 -13.91 -1.93 9.99
CA LEU A 135 -12.90 -2.92 9.62
C LEU A 135 -11.65 -2.83 10.50
N LEU A 136 -11.23 -1.60 10.83
CA LEU A 136 -10.12 -1.37 11.76
C LEU A 136 -10.44 -1.94 13.16
N ARG A 137 -11.67 -1.78 13.66
CA ARG A 137 -12.07 -2.36 14.96
C ARG A 137 -12.04 -3.89 14.94
N LEU A 138 -12.50 -4.54 13.88
CA LEU A 138 -12.39 -6.00 13.74
C LEU A 138 -10.92 -6.45 13.74
N ARG A 139 -10.05 -5.76 13.01
CA ARG A 139 -8.60 -6.04 13.01
C ARG A 139 -7.96 -5.83 14.39
N GLN A 140 -8.37 -4.79 15.12
CA GLN A 140 -7.90 -4.53 16.48
C GLN A 140 -8.35 -5.62 17.46
N ALA A 141 -9.58 -6.13 17.31
CA ALA A 141 -10.09 -7.24 18.12
C ALA A 141 -9.30 -8.54 17.90
N CYS A 142 -8.80 -8.80 16.68
CA CYS A 142 -7.91 -9.93 16.41
C CYS A 142 -6.55 -9.82 17.11
N ASN A 143 -6.10 -8.59 17.41
CA ASN A 143 -4.83 -8.36 18.12
C ASN A 143 -5.04 -8.44 19.64
N HIS A 144 -5.96 -7.65 20.19
CA HIS A 144 -6.29 -7.66 21.62
C HIS A 144 -7.63 -6.92 21.91
N PRO A 145 -8.57 -7.50 22.70
CA PRO A 145 -9.88 -6.88 22.97
C PRO A 145 -9.84 -5.46 23.56
N LYS A 146 -8.88 -5.17 24.44
CA LYS A 146 -8.70 -3.82 25.04
C LYS A 146 -8.42 -2.70 24.03
N LEU A 147 -7.97 -3.01 22.81
CA LEU A 147 -7.74 -1.99 21.79
C LEU A 147 -9.05 -1.40 21.24
N VAL A 148 -10.17 -2.09 21.45
CA VAL A 148 -11.51 -1.74 20.99
C VAL A 148 -12.37 -1.15 22.12
N GLU A 149 -12.03 -1.47 23.37
CA GLU A 149 -12.73 -1.01 24.57
C GLU A 149 -12.79 0.54 24.64
N GLY A 150 -13.98 1.09 24.95
CA GLY A 150 -14.23 2.53 25.02
C GLY A 150 -14.29 3.29 23.68
N LYS A 151 -14.01 2.63 22.54
CA LYS A 151 -14.04 3.28 21.20
C LYS A 151 -15.33 3.00 20.43
N LEU A 152 -16.03 1.93 20.79
CA LEU A 152 -17.27 1.52 20.12
C LEU A 152 -18.41 2.56 20.23
N ASP A 153 -18.46 3.36 21.29
CA ASP A 153 -19.48 4.40 21.43
C ASP A 153 -19.11 5.68 20.67
N LYS A 154 -17.82 6.02 20.59
CA LYS A 154 -17.35 7.17 19.79
C LYS A 154 -17.60 6.99 18.31
N ASP A 155 -17.39 5.78 17.78
CA ASP A 155 -17.56 5.50 16.35
C ASP A 155 -19.04 5.45 15.92
N ALA A 156 -19.98 5.35 16.85
CA ALA A 156 -21.41 5.48 16.57
C ALA A 156 -21.86 6.95 16.48
N LEU A 157 -21.14 7.87 17.14
CA LEU A 157 -21.42 9.32 17.23
C LEU A 157 -20.82 10.13 16.06
N THR A 158 -19.87 9.57 15.31
CA THR A 158 -19.31 10.18 14.09
C THR A 158 -20.23 10.09 12.88
N THR A 159 -21.42 9.49 13.04
CA THR A 159 -22.44 9.40 11.99
C THR A 159 -23.06 10.75 11.62
N ASP A 160 -22.95 11.79 12.47
CA ASP A 160 -23.74 13.02 12.31
C ASP A 160 -22.95 14.34 12.29
N SER A 161 -21.66 14.35 12.66
CA SER A 161 -20.98 15.61 13.04
C SER A 161 -19.92 16.16 12.07
N SER A 162 -19.82 15.70 10.82
CA SER A 162 -18.85 16.27 9.87
C SER A 162 -19.31 16.26 8.42
N GLN A 163 -20.49 16.82 8.16
CA GLN A 163 -20.88 17.22 6.81
C GLN A 163 -20.36 18.63 6.50
N LYS A 164 -19.13 18.74 5.99
CA LYS A 164 -18.69 19.85 5.12
C LYS A 164 -17.40 19.42 4.40
N ASN A 165 -17.47 19.32 3.06
CA ASN A 165 -16.41 18.97 2.10
C ASN A 165 -15.91 17.51 2.05
N GLN A 166 -16.75 16.55 1.62
CA GLN A 166 -16.31 15.15 1.37
C GLN A 166 -16.57 14.61 -0.04
N GLU A 167 -17.07 15.41 -1.01
CA GLU A 167 -17.33 14.87 -2.35
C GLU A 167 -16.05 14.58 -3.17
N ALA A 168 -15.00 15.37 -2.99
CA ALA A 168 -13.73 15.15 -3.69
C ALA A 168 -12.92 13.95 -3.15
N ASP A 169 -13.14 13.55 -1.88
CA ASP A 169 -12.40 12.44 -1.26
C ASP A 169 -12.97 11.07 -1.61
N VAL A 170 -14.26 10.97 -1.98
CA VAL A 170 -14.89 9.69 -2.28
C VAL A 170 -14.39 9.10 -3.60
N ASP A 171 -14.20 9.94 -4.63
CA ASP A 171 -13.65 9.52 -5.93
C ASP A 171 -12.18 9.12 -5.82
N ALA A 172 -11.38 9.88 -5.05
CA ALA A 172 -9.99 9.55 -4.79
C ALA A 172 -9.84 8.23 -4.00
N MET A 173 -10.76 7.96 -3.06
CA MET A 173 -10.81 6.70 -2.33
C MET A 173 -11.28 5.55 -3.22
N ALA A 174 -12.26 5.77 -4.11
CA ALA A 174 -12.74 4.77 -5.06
C ALA A 174 -11.64 4.36 -6.06
N ASP A 175 -10.87 5.33 -6.57
CA ASP A 175 -9.69 5.08 -7.40
C ASP A 175 -8.61 4.29 -6.66
N MET A 176 -8.42 4.55 -5.36
CA MET A 176 -7.50 3.79 -4.51
C MET A 176 -7.97 2.34 -4.29
N PHE A 177 -9.28 2.10 -4.26
CA PHE A 177 -9.88 0.76 -4.13
C PHE A 177 -9.94 -0.03 -5.45
N ALA A 178 -10.01 0.65 -6.60
CA ALA A 178 -9.89 0.00 -7.91
C ALA A 178 -8.55 -0.76 -8.05
N GLY A 179 -7.50 -0.29 -7.37
CA GLY A 179 -6.20 -0.99 -7.27
C GLY A 179 -6.18 -2.22 -6.35
N MET A 180 -7.20 -2.43 -5.51
CA MET A 180 -7.27 -3.52 -4.53
C MET A 180 -8.11 -4.73 -5.01
N GLY A 181 -8.61 -4.73 -6.24
CA GLY A 181 -9.21 -5.92 -6.86
C GLY A 181 -10.50 -6.41 -6.21
N ILE A 182 -11.29 -5.53 -5.59
CA ILE A 182 -12.64 -5.87 -5.10
C ILE A 182 -13.55 -5.98 -6.32
N VAL A 183 -13.76 -7.21 -6.80
CA VAL A 183 -14.75 -7.51 -7.84
C VAL A 183 -16.13 -7.48 -7.20
N SER A 184 -16.91 -6.44 -7.51
CA SER A 184 -18.35 -6.44 -7.22
C SER A 184 -19.01 -7.53 -8.06
N LYS A 185 -19.33 -8.68 -7.45
CA LYS A 185 -20.24 -9.64 -8.08
C LYS A 185 -21.65 -9.08 -7.96
N GLY A 186 -22.17 -8.55 -9.07
CA GLY A 186 -23.59 -8.25 -9.19
C GLY A 186 -24.38 -9.55 -9.20
N CYS A 187 -25.18 -9.79 -8.16
CA CYS A 187 -26.26 -10.76 -8.24
C CYS A 187 -27.39 -10.12 -9.04
N ASN A 188 -27.38 -10.34 -10.35
CA ASN A 188 -28.60 -10.26 -11.14
C ASN A 188 -29.29 -11.63 -11.04
N ILE A 189 -30.58 -11.60 -10.70
CA ILE A 189 -31.50 -12.74 -10.83
C ILE A 189 -31.73 -13.02 -12.31
#